data_AF-A0A7V4KMT4-F1
#
_entry.id   AF-A0A7V4KMT4-F1
#
_cell.length_a   1.000
_cell.length_b   1.000
_cell.length_c   1.000
_cell.angle_alpha   90.00
_cell.angle_beta   90.00
_cell.angle_gamma   90.00
#
_symmetry.space_group_name_H-M   'P 1'
#
loop_
_entity.id
_entity.type
_entity.pdbx_description
1 polymer ?
#
loop_
_entity_poly.entity_id
_entity_poly.type
_entity_poly.pdbx_seq_one_letter_code
_entity_poly.pdbx_strand_id
1 'polypeptide(L)'
;MTRFTFRLERVLQLRLAAEQERARDLGAAQAAERAARKAAESEASALAEAVRQVAASGARPVAAGAVGNLVLAVEGVRARAEAAAARHRESLAAVEAAREAWEQARRDRRALEKLRESRLEDWKLAAARAEQAVLDDVASRLVTGGGTA
;
A
#
# COMPACT_ATOMS: atom_id res chain seq x y z
N MET A 1 4.26 -20.13 -36.71
CA MET A 1 5.19 -19.70 -35.64
C MET A 1 4.52 -19.97 -34.30
N THR A 2 5.22 -20.61 -33.37
CA THR A 2 4.71 -20.84 -32.00
C THR A 2 4.59 -19.49 -31.28
N ARG A 3 3.57 -19.30 -30.42
CA ARG A 3 3.43 -18.07 -29.62
C ARG A 3 4.20 -18.21 -28.30
N PHE A 4 4.77 -17.12 -27.80
CA PHE A 4 5.35 -17.08 -26.45
C PHE A 4 4.30 -17.42 -25.39
N THR A 5 4.65 -18.31 -24.46
CA THR A 5 3.80 -18.66 -23.31
C THR A 5 4.62 -18.58 -22.04
N PHE A 6 4.22 -17.71 -21.12
CA PHE A 6 4.87 -17.59 -19.83
C PHE A 6 4.26 -18.58 -18.83
N ARG A 7 5.03 -19.57 -18.39
CA ARG A 7 4.56 -20.66 -17.52
C ARG A 7 4.01 -20.17 -16.17
N LEU A 8 4.45 -19.00 -15.70
CA LEU A 8 4.02 -18.40 -14.44
C LEU A 8 3.00 -17.27 -14.63
N GLU A 9 2.36 -17.16 -15.80
CA GLU A 9 1.36 -16.11 -16.06
C GLU A 9 0.24 -16.14 -15.02
N ARG A 10 -0.28 -17.32 -14.67
CA ARG A 10 -1.31 -17.43 -13.62
C ARG A 10 -0.84 -16.92 -12.27
N VAL A 11 0.41 -17.19 -11.90
CA VAL A 11 1.01 -16.71 -10.64
C VAL A 11 1.18 -15.20 -10.68
N LEU A 12 1.62 -14.63 -11.80
CA LEU A 12 1.74 -13.18 -11.99
C LEU A 12 0.38 -12.49 -11.81
N GLN A 13 -0.69 -13.03 -12.38
CA GLN A 13 -2.04 -12.50 -12.20
C GLN A 13 -2.51 -12.56 -10.72
N LEU A 14 -2.20 -13.65 -10.01
CA LEU A 14 -2.49 -13.74 -8.58
C LEU A 14 -1.70 -12.71 -7.76
N ARG A 15 -0.42 -12.47 -8.10
CA ARG A 15 0.39 -11.45 -7.43
C ARG A 15 -0.09 -10.03 -7.71
N LEU A 16 -0.56 -9.76 -8.92
CA LEU A 16 -1.21 -8.50 -9.26
C LEU A 16 -2.48 -8.28 -8.42
N ALA A 17 -3.34 -9.29 -8.32
CA ALA A 17 -4.54 -9.20 -7.47
C ALA A 17 -4.18 -8.96 -6.00
N ALA A 18 -3.17 -9.66 -5.48
CA ALA A 18 -2.70 -9.48 -4.10
C ALA A 18 -2.15 -8.06 -3.85
N GLU A 19 -1.37 -7.48 -4.78
CA GLU A 19 -0.91 -6.09 -4.66
C GLU A 19 -2.08 -5.11 -4.64
N GLN A 20 -3.10 -5.32 -5.49
CA GLN A 20 -4.30 -4.47 -5.51
C GLN A 20 -5.09 -4.57 -4.20
N GLU A 21 -5.20 -5.76 -3.62
CA GLU A 21 -5.81 -5.96 -2.31
C GLU A 21 -5.02 -5.20 -1.22
N ARG A 22 -3.70 -5.34 -1.16
CA ARG A 22 -2.87 -4.59 -0.21
C ARG A 22 -2.92 -3.08 -0.41
N ALA A 23 -3.08 -2.60 -1.65
CA ALA A 23 -3.28 -1.19 -1.93
C ALA A 23 -4.61 -0.68 -1.36
N ARG A 24 -5.68 -1.49 -1.42
CA ARG A 24 -6.96 -1.17 -0.78
C ARG A 24 -6.85 -1.17 0.73
N ASP A 25 -6.18 -2.16 1.32
CA ASP A 25 -5.92 -2.23 2.76
C ASP A 25 -5.18 -0.97 3.26
N LEU A 26 -4.13 -0.56 2.55
CA LEU A 26 -3.39 0.67 2.83
C LEU A 26 -4.28 1.91 2.73
N GLY A 27 -5.11 2.00 1.68
CA GLY A 27 -6.06 3.10 1.53
C GLY A 27 -7.07 3.18 2.67
N ALA A 28 -7.57 2.02 3.15
CA ALA A 28 -8.47 1.94 4.30
C ALA A 28 -7.77 2.36 5.60
N ALA A 29 -6.54 1.88 5.83
CA ALA A 29 -5.74 2.25 7.00
C ALA A 29 -5.45 3.76 7.03
N GLN A 30 -5.10 4.37 5.89
CA GLN A 30 -4.90 5.81 5.77
C GLN A 30 -6.19 6.61 6.02
N ALA A 31 -7.34 6.11 5.56
CA ALA A 31 -8.61 6.75 5.85
C ALA A 31 -8.95 6.69 7.34
N ALA A 32 -8.69 5.55 7.99
CA ALA A 32 -8.87 5.38 9.43
C ALA A 32 -7.93 6.28 10.25
N GLU A 33 -6.65 6.40 9.85
CA GLU A 33 -5.69 7.31 10.51
C GLU A 33 -6.15 8.76 10.42
N ARG A 34 -6.58 9.23 9.24
CA ARG A 34 -7.11 10.59 9.09
C ARG A 34 -8.31 10.86 9.99
N ALA A 35 -9.21 9.88 10.11
CA ALA A 35 -10.36 9.98 11.00
C ALA A 35 -9.93 10.03 12.48
N ALA A 36 -9.00 9.17 12.88
CA ALA A 36 -8.46 9.11 14.25
C ALA A 36 -7.71 10.39 14.62
N ARG A 37 -6.91 10.93 13.70
CA ARG A 37 -6.22 12.22 13.85
C ARG A 37 -7.20 13.35 14.08
N LYS A 38 -8.23 13.48 13.23
CA LYS A 38 -9.26 14.51 13.38
C LYS A 38 -10.00 14.40 14.72
N ALA A 39 -10.28 13.18 15.16
CA ALA A 39 -10.89 12.94 16.48
C ALA A 39 -9.96 13.37 17.62
N ALA A 40 -8.67 13.03 17.55
CA ALA A 40 -7.68 13.44 18.54
C ALA A 40 -7.52 14.96 18.61
N GLU A 41 -7.45 15.65 17.47
CA GLU A 41 -7.40 17.11 17.39
C GLU A 41 -8.66 17.76 17.99
N SER A 42 -9.84 17.21 17.71
CA SER A 42 -11.11 17.67 18.26
C SER A 42 -11.18 17.52 19.78
N GLU A 43 -10.78 16.37 20.32
CA GLU A 43 -10.81 16.13 21.77
C GLU A 43 -9.73 16.92 22.51
N ALA A 44 -8.56 17.15 21.90
CA ALA A 44 -7.54 18.04 22.44
C ALA A 44 -8.04 19.50 22.53
N SER A 45 -8.76 19.97 21.50
CA SER A 45 -9.39 21.29 21.52
C SER A 45 -10.47 21.39 22.61
N ALA A 46 -11.30 20.35 22.76
CA ALA A 46 -12.31 20.28 23.81
C ALA A 46 -11.70 20.31 25.22
N LEU A 47 -10.58 19.60 25.43
CA LEU A 47 -9.85 19.65 26.70
C LEU A 47 -9.30 21.04 26.98
N ALA A 48 -8.68 21.68 25.98
CA ALA A 48 -8.16 23.04 26.14
C ALA A 48 -9.27 24.04 26.49
N GLU A 49 -10.45 23.89 25.89
CA GLU A 49 -11.63 24.71 26.20
C GLU A 49 -12.16 24.44 27.61
N ALA A 50 -12.29 23.17 28.02
CA ALA A 50 -12.73 22.82 29.36
C ALA A 50 -11.80 23.41 30.45
N VAL A 51 -10.48 23.33 30.23
CA VAL A 51 -9.48 23.93 31.13
C VAL A 51 -9.62 25.46 31.18
N ARG A 52 -9.83 26.13 30.04
CA ARG A 52 -10.08 27.58 30.00
C ARG A 52 -11.34 27.97 30.77
N GLN A 53 -12.42 27.22 30.63
CA GLN A 53 -13.69 27.48 31.32
C GLN A 53 -13.54 27.35 32.84
N VAL A 54 -12.80 26.35 33.32
CA VAL A 54 -12.49 26.21 34.74
C VAL A 54 -11.64 27.38 35.25
N ALA A 55 -10.60 27.76 34.51
CA ALA A 55 -9.75 28.89 34.86
C ALA A 55 -10.53 30.22 34.93
N ALA A 56 -11.43 30.46 33.98
CA ALA A 56 -12.30 31.65 33.97
C ALA A 56 -13.33 31.66 35.12
N SER A 57 -13.77 30.48 35.57
CA SER A 57 -14.73 30.34 36.67
C SER A 57 -14.13 30.63 38.05
N GLY A 58 -12.81 30.49 38.20
CA GLY A 58 -12.08 30.78 39.45
C GLY A 58 -12.08 32.25 39.88
N ALA A 59 -12.53 33.16 39.01
CA ALA A 59 -12.65 34.60 39.31
C ALA A 59 -13.93 34.97 40.10
N ARG A 60 -14.82 34.01 40.39
CA ARG A 60 -16.07 34.22 41.15
C ARG A 60 -16.12 33.30 42.38
N PRO A 61 -16.83 33.69 43.45
CA PRO A 61 -17.11 32.77 44.56
C PRO A 61 -17.98 31.62 44.03
N VAL A 62 -17.40 30.42 43.95
CA VAL A 62 -18.10 29.20 43.53
C VAL A 62 -18.29 28.28 44.73
N ALA A 63 -19.47 27.69 44.87
CA ALA A 63 -19.72 26.68 45.91
C ALA A 63 -18.79 25.47 45.72
N ALA A 64 -18.26 24.91 46.82
CA ALA A 64 -17.29 23.81 46.78
C ALA A 64 -17.76 22.59 45.95
N GLY A 65 -19.06 22.26 45.99
CA GLY A 65 -19.64 21.18 45.18
C GLY A 65 -19.61 21.45 43.67
N ALA A 66 -19.72 22.71 43.24
CA ALA A 66 -19.62 23.07 41.82
C ALA A 66 -18.16 22.99 41.31
N VAL A 67 -17.17 23.24 42.17
CA VAL A 67 -15.76 23.00 41.85
C VAL A 67 -15.48 21.52 41.64
N GLY A 68 -16.00 20.64 42.50
CA GLY A 68 -15.86 19.19 42.35
C GLY A 68 -16.45 18.68 41.02
N ASN A 69 -17.64 19.15 40.64
CA ASN A 69 -18.27 18.78 39.38
C ASN A 69 -17.47 19.25 38.15
N LEU A 70 -16.86 20.44 38.22
CA LEU A 70 -16.01 20.96 37.14
C LEU A 70 -14.72 20.12 36.98
N VAL A 71 -14.09 19.71 38.08
CA VAL A 71 -12.91 18.83 38.05
C VAL A 71 -13.25 17.50 37.39
N LEU A 72 -14.34 16.85 37.81
CA LEU A 72 -14.79 15.59 37.22
C LEU A 72 -15.11 15.72 35.73
N ALA A 73 -15.70 16.84 35.31
CA ALA A 73 -15.97 17.10 33.90
C ALA A 73 -14.66 17.23 33.08
N VAL A 74 -13.66 17.96 33.60
CA VAL A 74 -12.34 18.09 32.95
C VAL A 74 -11.63 16.74 32.88
N GLU A 75 -11.66 15.94 33.94
CA GLU A 75 -11.07 14.59 33.95
C GLU A 75 -11.72 13.68 32.90
N GLY A 76 -13.05 13.74 32.76
CA GLY A 76 -13.76 13.00 31.72
C GLY A 76 -13.37 13.42 30.31
N VAL A 77 -13.21 14.73 30.05
CA VAL A 77 -12.72 15.23 28.75
C VAL A 77 -11.26 14.82 28.52
N ARG A 78 -10.42 14.88 29.55
CA ARG A 78 -9.02 14.45 29.50
C ARG A 78 -8.89 12.98 29.13
N ALA A 79 -9.65 12.11 29.78
CA ALA A 79 -9.65 10.67 29.49
C ALA A 79 -10.04 10.40 28.02
N ARG A 80 -11.03 11.13 27.48
CA ARG A 80 -11.39 11.03 26.05
C ARG A 80 -10.27 11.50 25.12
N ALA A 81 -9.61 12.61 25.45
CA ALA A 81 -8.48 13.12 24.66
C ALA A 81 -7.30 12.13 24.67
N GLU A 82 -6.97 11.55 25.82
CA GLU A 82 -5.92 10.54 25.96
C GLU A 82 -6.26 9.27 25.16
N ALA A 83 -7.51 8.81 25.22
CA ALA A 83 -7.98 7.66 24.43
C ALA A 83 -7.95 7.94 22.91
N ALA A 84 -8.36 9.14 22.47
CA ALA A 84 -8.29 9.53 21.08
C ALA A 84 -6.85 9.62 20.57
N ALA A 85 -5.92 10.15 21.37
CA ALA A 85 -4.50 10.18 21.06
C ALA A 85 -3.88 8.77 20.97
N ALA A 86 -4.30 7.85 21.85
CA ALA A 86 -3.87 6.45 21.78
C ALA A 86 -4.33 5.79 20.46
N ARG A 87 -5.61 5.96 20.08
CA ARG A 87 -6.15 5.46 18.81
C ARG A 87 -5.45 6.06 17.59
N HIS A 88 -5.05 7.33 17.66
CA HIS A 88 -4.25 7.94 16.60
C HIS A 88 -2.89 7.26 16.45
N ARG A 89 -2.19 7.00 17.55
CA ARG A 89 -0.91 6.24 17.52
C ARG A 89 -1.07 4.83 16.98
N GLU A 90 -2.14 4.13 17.39
CA GLU A 90 -2.45 2.79 16.87
C GLU A 90 -2.73 2.79 15.38
N SER A 91 -3.48 3.78 14.89
CA SER A 91 -3.77 3.90 13.45
C SER A 91 -2.54 4.25 12.61
N LEU A 92 -1.59 5.03 13.15
CA LEU A 92 -0.28 5.23 12.51
C LEU A 92 0.50 3.91 12.37
N ALA A 93 0.54 3.09 13.43
CA ALA A 93 1.18 1.78 13.37
C ALA A 93 0.50 0.86 12.34
N ALA A 94 -0.84 0.91 12.24
CA ALA A 94 -1.58 0.16 11.23
C ALA A 94 -1.28 0.62 9.80
N VAL A 95 -1.10 1.92 9.57
CA VAL A 95 -0.71 2.47 8.27
C VAL A 95 0.68 1.98 7.86
N GLU A 96 1.65 2.00 8.76
CA GLU A 96 3.00 1.52 8.46
C GLU A 96 3.01 0.00 8.17
N ALA A 97 2.29 -0.80 8.96
CA ALA A 97 2.15 -2.24 8.70
C ALA A 97 1.50 -2.51 7.33
N ALA A 98 0.44 -1.78 6.98
CA ALA A 98 -0.22 -1.91 5.68
C ALA A 98 0.69 -1.47 4.52
N ARG A 99 1.51 -0.44 4.74
CA ARG A 99 2.48 0.04 3.76
C ARG A 99 3.56 -1.00 3.50
N GLU A 100 4.15 -1.59 4.54
CA GLU A 100 5.14 -2.66 4.41
C GLU A 100 4.58 -3.86 3.64
N ALA A 101 3.36 -4.28 3.96
CA ALA A 101 2.67 -5.36 3.27
C ALA A 101 2.45 -5.05 1.77
N TRP A 102 2.04 -3.83 1.44
CA TRP A 102 1.88 -3.38 0.05
C TRP A 102 3.22 -3.34 -0.68
N GLU A 103 4.26 -2.79 -0.06
CA GLU A 103 5.61 -2.74 -0.66
C GLU A 103 6.14 -4.14 -0.94
N GLN A 104 5.95 -5.10 -0.03
CA GLN A 104 6.34 -6.48 -0.25
C GLN A 104 5.57 -7.12 -1.41
N ALA A 105 4.24 -6.95 -1.45
CA ALA A 105 3.43 -7.48 -2.56
C ALA A 105 3.86 -6.90 -3.92
N ARG A 106 4.20 -5.61 -3.95
CA ARG A 106 4.72 -4.93 -5.14
C ARG A 106 6.10 -5.45 -5.56
N ARG A 107 7.00 -5.74 -4.62
CA ARG A 107 8.32 -6.35 -4.89
C ARG A 107 8.15 -7.75 -5.49
N ASP A 108 7.28 -8.57 -4.90
CA ASP A 108 6.98 -9.92 -5.37
C ASP A 108 6.45 -9.92 -6.81
N ARG A 109 5.50 -9.03 -7.14
CA ARG A 109 5.00 -8.88 -8.51
C ARG A 109 6.12 -8.48 -9.47
N ARG A 110 6.90 -7.44 -9.12
CA ARG A 110 7.98 -6.93 -9.99
C ARG A 110 9.03 -7.99 -10.29
N ALA A 111 9.32 -8.88 -9.36
CA ALA A 111 10.23 -10.00 -9.60
C ALA A 111 9.72 -10.93 -10.71
N LEU A 112 8.42 -11.25 -10.71
CA LEU A 112 7.80 -12.07 -11.75
C LEU A 112 7.70 -11.35 -13.09
N GLU A 113 7.45 -10.04 -13.10
CA GLU A 113 7.44 -9.24 -14.34
C GLU A 113 8.81 -9.24 -15.01
N LYS A 114 9.88 -8.97 -14.25
CA LYS A 114 11.25 -9.04 -14.77
C LYS A 114 11.59 -10.42 -15.32
N LEU A 115 11.16 -11.48 -14.62
CA LEU A 115 11.35 -12.85 -15.10
C LEU A 115 10.59 -13.10 -16.42
N ARG A 116 9.37 -12.59 -16.55
CA ARG A 116 8.58 -12.69 -17.78
C ARG A 116 9.24 -11.95 -18.94
N GLU A 117 9.75 -10.74 -18.70
CA GLU A 117 10.46 -9.92 -19.67
C GLU A 117 11.72 -10.64 -20.18
N SER A 118 12.57 -11.12 -19.27
CA SER A 118 13.77 -11.89 -19.64
C SER A 118 13.43 -13.15 -20.45
N ARG A 119 12.40 -13.91 -20.05
CA ARG A 119 11.96 -15.10 -20.80
C ARG A 119 11.40 -14.76 -22.19
N LEU A 120 10.75 -13.61 -22.32
CA LEU A 120 10.26 -13.14 -23.61
C LEU A 120 11.42 -12.76 -24.54
N GLU A 121 12.46 -12.11 -24.02
CA GLU A 121 13.67 -11.79 -24.77
C GLU A 121 14.40 -13.05 -25.23
N ASP A 122 14.61 -14.02 -24.34
CA ASP A 122 15.21 -15.33 -24.67
C ASP A 122 14.44 -16.03 -25.80
N TRP A 123 13.11 -16.03 -25.68
CA TRP A 123 12.23 -16.65 -26.67
C TRP A 123 12.32 -15.96 -28.04
N LYS A 124 12.35 -14.61 -28.07
CA LYS A 124 12.53 -13.84 -29.31
C LYS A 124 13.87 -14.15 -29.98
N LEU A 125 14.95 -14.21 -29.20
CA LEU A 125 16.28 -14.53 -29.70
C LEU A 125 16.34 -15.96 -30.28
N ALA A 126 15.73 -16.92 -29.60
CA ALA A 126 15.65 -18.30 -30.08
C ALA A 126 14.82 -18.41 -31.36
N ALA A 127 13.69 -17.70 -31.45
CA ALA A 127 12.85 -17.66 -32.64
C ALA A 127 13.61 -17.07 -33.85
N ALA A 128 14.29 -15.93 -33.67
CA ALA A 128 15.08 -15.30 -34.71
C ALA A 128 16.21 -16.22 -35.22
N ARG A 129 16.91 -16.92 -34.31
CA ARG A 129 17.93 -17.91 -34.69
C ARG A 129 17.36 -19.09 -35.46
N ALA A 130 16.18 -19.59 -35.06
CA ALA A 130 15.53 -20.68 -35.77
C ALA A 130 15.08 -20.25 -37.18
N GLU A 131 14.54 -19.04 -37.32
CA GLU A 131 14.19 -18.46 -38.62
C GLU A 131 15.41 -18.32 -39.52
N GLN A 132 16.51 -17.78 -38.99
CA GLN A 132 17.76 -17.64 -39.74
C GLN A 132 18.31 -18.99 -40.19
N ALA A 133 18.30 -20.02 -39.33
CA ALA A 133 18.74 -21.36 -39.69
C ALA A 133 17.90 -21.98 -40.82
N VAL A 134 16.58 -21.71 -40.85
CA VAL A 134 15.70 -22.16 -41.94
C VAL A 134 16.03 -21.44 -43.25
N LEU A 135 16.29 -20.12 -43.20
CA LEU A 135 16.67 -19.35 -44.39
C LEU A 135 18.03 -19.81 -44.95
N ASP A 136 19.01 -20.06 -44.08
CA ASP A 136 20.33 -20.54 -44.47
C ASP A 136 20.26 -21.94 -45.11
N ASP A 137 19.45 -22.85 -44.57
CA ASP A 137 19.20 -24.18 -45.17
C ASP A 137 18.55 -24.05 -46.56
N VAL A 138 17.52 -23.20 -46.73
CA VAL A 138 16.90 -22.94 -48.03
C VAL A 138 17.90 -22.36 -49.03
N ALA A 139 18.70 -21.38 -48.61
CA ALA A 139 19.73 -20.78 -49.45
C ALA A 139 20.78 -21.82 -49.89
N SER A 140 21.24 -22.67 -48.96
CA SER A 140 22.21 -23.74 -49.26
C SER A 140 21.70 -24.72 -50.31
N ARG A 141 20.41 -25.11 -50.24
CA ARG A 141 19.77 -26.01 -51.20
C ARG A 141 19.65 -25.39 -52.59
N LEU A 142 19.32 -24.10 -52.68
CA LEU A 142 19.23 -23.37 -53.94
C LEU A 142 20.61 -23.25 -54.62
N VAL A 143 21.67 -22.97 -53.87
CA VAL A 143 23.03 -22.90 -54.41
C VAL A 143 23.52 -24.26 -54.92
N THR A 144 23.23 -25.36 -54.20
CA THR A 144 23.60 -26.71 -54.66
C THR A 144 22.76 -27.23 -55.82
N GLY A 145 21.52 -26.74 -55.99
CA GLY A 145 20.63 -27.13 -57.10
C GLY A 145 20.86 -26.37 -58.41
N GLY A 146 21.55 -25.22 -58.37
CA GLY A 146 21.86 -24.40 -59.56
C GLY A 146 23.19 -24.73 -60.25
N GLY A 147 23.92 -25.75 -59.79
CA GLY A 147 25.27 -26.11 -60.25
C GLY A 147 25.37 -27.12 -61.39
N THR A 148 24.26 -27.45 -62.07
CA THR A 148 24.29 -28.28 -63.29
C THR A 148 23.64 -27.56 -64.45
N ALA A 149 24.43 -26.80 -65.20
CA ALA A 149 24.19 -26.41 -66.58
C ALA A 149 25.56 -26.27 -67.27
#